data_AF-A0A956LGX2-F1
#
_entry.id   AF-A0A956LGX2-F1
#
_cell.length_a   1.000
_cell.length_b   1.000
_cell.length_c   1.000
_cell.angle_alpha   90.00
_cell.angle_beta   90.00
_cell.angle_gamma   90.00
#
_symmetry.space_group_name_H-M   'P 1'
#
loop_
_entity.id
_entity.type
_entity.pdbx_description
1 polymer ?
#
loop_
_entity_poly.entity_id
_entity_poly.type
_entity_poly.pdbx_seq_one_letter_code
_entity_poly.pdbx_strand_id
1 'polypeptide(L)'
;VDNWLRCRRLRRAGRLSEPGDPARGDGAGLAPSELHPRGLEAVYRRIPIWPRRLLMLQLATIYTTTGIVKNGEIWRRGDALYYALNLDHFYRFYPQRLSALLGTNLFRLMTWVTHWWEVFFAVVLIGVALRWGHGQRFAPLPARARWLARALWITLFATAGAIVVYTLPVHMLPSSRWTAAQAQQAWGAAWLAGMLVGGYLVHRLRRRPFTPRVRGRELRIDDQWVASWLLGRRVWLTLGIVFQLHLMILMNIGMFQPVMIAATIAFLSPREVAGALTRVGHRLTRAPLLGPLCARALPQHVVEGRSPIPPEDLALPRLRRDGRPLPAWSLWATLAAVVVMTYVYRHHRGALDLREATLWIPPALALLVVVTRPRQRRDAPTSRVAWAYGPIGRVLAGSLIYGHVAAVALWLLPDKQCVSSFREPMRRVFQPWLAGTATIQNWSMFAPDPPQRNVFLRVLVRDQSGESWDLRTDVYAPEQKPIPWIWNDRMRKMHRRMSNRSNKFLRWYARYHCRRWALEHGGEQPRDVEIYRVTYRVPPPEEVRRDGPYVPEDRLKTHGGEVRIARSDCAKDIRGQLDNTIRARHGLPLIPEDRVRVWRKGRREQWARARKRSAREASARRR
;
A
#
# COMPACT_ATOMS: atom_id res chain seq x y z
N VAL A 1 8.56 22.40 -6.86
CA VAL A 1 8.21 23.60 -7.65
C VAL A 1 7.56 24.67 -6.79
N ASP A 2 6.48 24.38 -6.06
CA ASP A 2 5.75 25.39 -5.25
C ASP A 2 6.62 26.15 -4.22
N ASN A 3 7.34 25.43 -3.34
CA ASN A 3 8.21 26.10 -2.35
C ASN A 3 9.35 26.91 -3.00
N TRP A 4 9.86 26.48 -4.14
CA TRP A 4 10.92 27.19 -4.88
C TRP A 4 10.40 28.53 -5.44
N LEU A 5 9.23 28.52 -6.09
CA LEU A 5 8.57 29.75 -6.57
C LEU A 5 8.22 30.69 -5.42
N ARG A 6 7.75 30.15 -4.29
CA ARG A 6 7.49 30.91 -3.06
C ARG A 6 8.76 31.59 -2.55
N CYS A 7 9.85 30.84 -2.36
CA CYS A 7 11.11 31.39 -1.86
C CYS A 7 11.67 32.48 -2.80
N ARG A 8 11.58 32.30 -4.13
CA ARG A 8 12.00 33.30 -5.09
C ARG A 8 11.21 34.61 -4.96
N ARG A 9 9.89 34.54 -4.77
CA ARG A 9 9.04 35.72 -4.52
C ARG A 9 9.39 36.40 -3.19
N LEU A 10 9.57 35.62 -2.12
CA LEU A 10 9.91 36.15 -0.79
C LEU A 10 11.29 36.81 -0.77
N ARG A 11 12.27 36.22 -1.47
CA ARG A 11 13.61 36.80 -1.63
C ARG A 11 13.55 38.15 -2.33
N ARG A 12 12.83 38.25 -3.45
CA ARG A 12 12.60 39.53 -4.16
C ARG A 12 11.93 40.58 -3.28
N ALA A 13 11.08 40.16 -2.36
CA ALA A 13 10.39 41.05 -1.43
C ALA A 13 11.18 41.34 -0.14
N GLY A 14 12.42 40.83 0.03
CA GLY A 14 13.20 40.99 1.25
C GLY A 14 12.60 40.31 2.49
N ARG A 15 11.72 39.32 2.30
CA ARG A 15 10.93 38.66 3.36
C ARG A 15 11.35 37.21 3.60
N LEU A 16 12.40 36.72 2.94
CA LEU A 16 12.89 35.37 3.12
C LEU A 16 13.99 35.36 4.20
N SER A 17 13.85 34.46 5.18
CA SER A 17 14.96 34.11 6.06
C SER A 17 15.93 33.24 5.27
N GLU A 18 17.15 33.74 5.03
CA GLU A 18 18.17 33.03 4.25
C GLU A 18 19.08 32.18 5.16
N PRO A 19 19.56 31.02 4.70
CA PRO A 19 20.52 30.21 5.45
C PRO A 19 21.88 30.91 5.58
N GLY A 20 22.56 30.72 6.72
CA GLY A 20 23.92 31.21 6.97
C GLY A 20 24.00 32.48 7.81
N ASP A 21 22.87 33.12 8.11
CA ASP A 21 22.81 34.31 8.98
C ASP A 21 21.82 34.08 10.15
N PRO A 22 22.34 33.80 11.36
CA PRO A 22 21.52 33.64 12.56
C PRO A 22 20.68 34.87 12.90
N ALA A 23 21.17 36.09 12.62
CA ALA A 23 20.44 37.33 12.88
C ALA A 23 19.20 37.46 11.98
N ARG A 24 19.19 36.76 10.84
CA ARG A 24 18.05 36.64 9.92
C ARG A 24 17.27 35.34 10.08
N GLY A 25 17.48 34.61 11.17
CA GLY A 25 16.76 33.39 11.51
C GLY A 25 17.22 32.11 10.80
N ASP A 26 18.37 32.14 10.11
CA ASP A 26 19.06 30.97 9.52
C ASP A 26 18.15 30.01 8.72
N GLY A 27 17.24 30.56 7.91
CA GLY A 27 16.28 29.80 7.13
C GLY A 27 15.03 29.29 7.88
N ALA A 28 14.99 29.39 9.21
CA ALA A 28 13.84 29.02 10.05
C ALA A 28 12.77 30.12 10.16
N GLY A 29 13.04 31.32 9.64
CA GLY A 29 12.17 32.49 9.83
C GLY A 29 12.54 33.29 11.08
N LEU A 30 12.05 34.52 11.14
CA LEU A 30 12.29 35.45 12.24
C LEU A 30 10.98 36.15 12.60
N ALA A 31 10.70 36.30 13.90
CA ALA A 31 9.56 37.09 14.36
C ALA A 31 9.75 38.58 13.97
N PRO A 32 8.66 39.37 13.91
CA PRO A 32 8.78 40.81 13.74
C PRO A 32 9.74 41.44 14.76
N SER A 33 10.63 42.29 14.27
CA SER A 33 11.61 43.06 15.05
C SER A 33 11.80 44.45 14.44
N GLU A 34 12.55 45.34 15.08
CA GLU A 34 12.84 46.67 14.55
C GLU A 34 13.49 46.62 13.15
N LEU A 35 14.47 45.72 12.97
CA LEU A 35 15.13 45.49 11.68
C LEU A 35 14.21 44.83 10.63
N HIS A 36 13.21 44.07 11.09
CA HIS A 36 12.28 43.34 10.23
C HIS A 36 10.84 43.49 10.74
N PRO A 37 10.16 44.62 10.48
CA PRO A 37 8.84 44.92 11.08
C PRO A 37 7.73 43.92 10.70
N ARG A 38 7.89 43.22 9.57
CA ARG A 38 6.97 42.17 9.10
C ARG A 38 7.45 40.75 9.42
N GLY A 39 8.60 40.61 10.09
CA GLY A 39 9.33 39.36 10.29
C GLY A 39 9.86 38.77 8.98
N LEU A 40 10.62 37.68 9.11
CA LEU A 40 11.13 36.90 7.99
C LEU A 40 10.46 35.54 7.91
N GLU A 41 10.16 35.09 6.70
CA GLU A 41 9.53 33.82 6.45
C GLU A 41 10.56 32.69 6.26
N ALA A 42 10.29 31.54 6.88
CA ALA A 42 11.12 30.34 6.71
C ALA A 42 11.20 29.82 5.27
N VAL A 43 12.34 29.22 4.91
CA VAL A 43 12.53 28.47 3.66
C VAL A 43 11.57 27.28 3.60
N TYR A 44 11.56 26.46 4.65
CA TYR A 44 10.68 25.29 4.76
C TYR A 44 9.57 25.52 5.79
N ARG A 45 8.37 25.85 5.31
CA ARG A 45 7.18 25.96 6.17
C ARG A 45 6.82 24.61 6.79
N ARG A 46 6.29 24.64 8.01
CA ARG A 46 5.70 23.45 8.63
C ARG A 46 4.43 23.05 7.88
N ILE A 47 4.24 21.74 7.78
CA ILE A 47 3.05 21.11 7.21
C ILE A 47 2.39 20.22 8.25
N PRO A 48 1.06 19.98 8.14
CA PRO A 48 0.37 19.06 9.04
C PRO A 48 1.01 17.67 9.04
N ILE A 49 1.15 17.04 10.22
CA ILE A 49 1.79 15.71 10.34
C ILE A 49 0.86 14.55 9.97
N TRP A 50 -0.46 14.75 9.97
CA TRP A 50 -1.44 13.68 9.80
C TRP A 50 -1.33 12.94 8.45
N PRO A 51 -1.00 13.55 7.28
CA PRO A 51 -0.88 12.78 6.03
C PRO A 51 0.23 11.73 6.09
N ARG A 52 1.34 12.09 6.74
CA ARG A 52 2.45 11.17 7.01
C ARG A 52 2.00 10.03 7.92
N ARG A 53 1.15 10.29 8.93
CA ARG A 53 0.60 9.25 9.81
C ARG A 53 -0.38 8.34 9.08
N LEU A 54 -1.21 8.88 8.18
CA LEU A 54 -2.07 8.06 7.32
C LEU A 54 -1.27 7.14 6.42
N LEU A 55 -0.14 7.61 5.87
CA LEU A 55 0.74 6.75 5.07
C LEU A 55 1.37 5.64 5.92
N MET A 56 1.77 5.92 7.17
CA MET A 56 2.21 4.88 8.10
C MET A 56 1.12 3.84 8.36
N LEU A 57 -0.12 4.30 8.60
CA LEU A 57 -1.27 3.43 8.83
C LEU A 57 -1.61 2.61 7.59
N GLN A 58 -1.61 3.22 6.41
CA GLN A 58 -1.83 2.52 5.14
C GLN A 58 -0.80 1.42 4.95
N LEU A 59 0.50 1.70 5.15
CA LEU A 59 1.54 0.70 5.01
C LEU A 59 1.36 -0.44 6.02
N ALA A 60 0.98 -0.09 7.26
CA ALA A 60 0.69 -1.08 8.29
C ALA A 60 -0.48 -1.99 7.93
N THR A 61 -1.57 -1.41 7.44
CA THR A 61 -2.74 -2.15 6.96
C THR A 61 -2.38 -3.05 5.78
N ILE A 62 -1.63 -2.54 4.79
CA ILE A 62 -1.22 -3.33 3.61
C ILE A 62 -0.48 -4.59 4.05
N TYR A 63 0.61 -4.46 4.81
CA TYR A 63 1.42 -5.61 5.20
C TYR A 63 0.66 -6.55 6.14
N THR A 64 -0.04 -6.01 7.14
CA THR A 64 -0.80 -6.82 8.11
C THR A 64 -1.89 -7.63 7.42
N THR A 65 -2.69 -7.00 6.56
CA THR A 65 -3.71 -7.71 5.79
C THR A 65 -3.09 -8.73 4.84
N THR A 66 -1.98 -8.40 4.17
CA THR A 66 -1.25 -9.33 3.29
C THR A 66 -0.78 -10.57 4.05
N GLY A 67 -0.20 -10.39 5.24
CA GLY A 67 0.26 -11.49 6.08
C GLY A 67 -0.89 -12.36 6.58
N ILE A 68 -1.98 -11.76 7.07
CA ILE A 68 -3.14 -12.50 7.60
C ILE A 68 -3.77 -13.41 6.55
N VAL A 69 -3.81 -12.98 5.27
CA VAL A 69 -4.40 -13.80 4.21
C VAL A 69 -3.47 -14.90 3.70
N LYS A 70 -2.19 -14.94 4.08
CA LYS A 70 -1.19 -15.95 3.69
C LYS A 70 -1.20 -17.15 4.64
N ASN A 71 -2.39 -17.69 4.85
CA ASN A 71 -2.65 -18.74 5.83
C ASN A 71 -2.73 -20.16 5.23
N GLY A 72 -2.25 -20.35 4.00
CA GLY A 72 -2.25 -21.65 3.33
C GLY A 72 -1.13 -22.60 3.78
N GLU A 73 -1.19 -23.83 3.28
CA GLU A 73 -0.30 -24.91 3.69
C GLU A 73 1.16 -24.67 3.27
N ILE A 74 1.36 -24.05 2.10
CA ILE A 74 2.69 -23.78 1.57
C ILE A 74 3.40 -22.73 2.43
N TRP A 75 2.68 -21.70 2.89
CA TRP A 75 3.23 -20.72 3.83
C TRP A 75 3.61 -21.34 5.18
N ARG A 76 2.77 -22.25 5.68
CA ARG A 76 3.04 -22.96 6.93
C ARG A 76 4.28 -23.83 6.83
N ARG A 77 4.43 -24.62 5.76
CA ARG A 77 5.64 -25.43 5.51
C ARG A 77 6.88 -24.60 5.21
N GLY A 78 6.68 -23.33 4.84
CA GLY A 78 7.74 -22.38 4.54
C GLY A 78 8.23 -22.44 3.08
N ASP A 79 7.50 -23.09 2.19
CA ASP A 79 7.94 -23.27 0.79
C ASP A 79 7.49 -22.09 -0.11
N ALA A 80 6.81 -21.09 0.45
CA ALA A 80 6.13 -20.08 -0.36
C ALA A 80 7.10 -19.18 -1.14
N LEU A 81 8.22 -18.79 -0.54
CA LEU A 81 9.25 -18.02 -1.23
C LEU A 81 9.90 -18.85 -2.35
N TYR A 82 10.13 -20.15 -2.13
CA TYR A 82 10.64 -21.06 -3.14
C TYR A 82 9.74 -21.06 -4.38
N TYR A 83 8.42 -21.26 -4.21
CA TYR A 83 7.49 -21.23 -5.34
C TYR A 83 7.44 -19.84 -5.98
N ALA A 84 7.38 -18.77 -5.20
CA ALA A 84 7.33 -17.40 -5.74
C ALA A 84 8.56 -17.08 -6.62
N LEU A 85 9.75 -17.54 -6.22
CA LEU A 85 10.99 -17.37 -6.98
C LEU A 85 11.04 -18.27 -8.22
N ASN A 86 10.44 -19.46 -8.20
CA ASN A 86 10.43 -20.39 -9.35
C ASN A 86 9.26 -20.17 -10.33
N LEU A 87 8.53 -19.06 -10.18
CA LEU A 87 7.55 -18.65 -11.17
C LEU A 87 8.24 -17.87 -12.31
N ASP A 88 8.09 -18.36 -13.53
CA ASP A 88 8.79 -17.88 -14.73
C ASP A 88 8.48 -16.44 -15.08
N HIS A 89 7.31 -15.98 -14.65
CA HIS A 89 6.86 -14.61 -14.88
C HIS A 89 7.52 -13.62 -13.93
N PHE A 90 8.20 -14.11 -12.88
CA PHE A 90 8.71 -13.28 -11.82
C PHE A 90 10.21 -13.33 -11.67
N TYR A 91 10.92 -14.44 -11.88
CA TYR A 91 12.36 -14.41 -11.63
C TYR A 91 13.08 -13.46 -12.60
N ARG A 92 14.14 -12.81 -12.14
CA ARG A 92 15.04 -12.01 -12.98
C ARG A 92 16.16 -12.86 -13.58
N PHE A 93 16.65 -13.82 -12.81
CA PHE A 93 17.73 -14.75 -13.15
C PHE A 93 17.21 -16.18 -12.96
N TYR A 94 17.80 -17.17 -13.64
CA TYR A 94 17.46 -18.59 -13.44
C TYR A 94 17.63 -19.01 -11.97
N PRO A 95 16.54 -19.18 -11.19
CA PRO A 95 16.62 -19.40 -9.76
C PRO A 95 16.93 -20.86 -9.39
N GLN A 96 16.94 -21.80 -10.34
CA GLN A 96 16.89 -23.24 -10.06
C GLN A 96 18.12 -23.72 -9.30
N ARG A 97 19.32 -23.21 -9.63
CA ARG A 97 20.56 -23.50 -8.86
C ARG A 97 20.46 -23.02 -7.42
N LEU A 98 20.04 -21.77 -7.21
CA LEU A 98 19.82 -21.24 -5.87
C LEU A 98 18.75 -22.02 -5.13
N SER A 99 17.71 -22.46 -5.83
CA SER A 99 16.59 -23.20 -5.26
C SER A 99 16.98 -24.61 -4.82
N ALA A 100 17.87 -25.28 -5.55
CA ALA A 100 18.43 -26.58 -5.15
C ALA A 100 19.27 -26.47 -3.87
N LEU A 101 20.05 -25.40 -3.73
CA LEU A 101 20.93 -25.17 -2.58
C LEU A 101 20.19 -24.61 -1.36
N LEU A 102 19.26 -23.69 -1.59
CA LEU A 102 18.67 -22.81 -0.56
C LEU A 102 17.18 -23.06 -0.31
N GLY A 103 16.53 -23.89 -1.13
CA GLY A 103 15.07 -24.05 -1.14
C GLY A 103 14.47 -24.60 0.16
N THR A 104 15.12 -25.62 0.73
CA THR A 104 14.62 -26.34 1.92
C THR A 104 15.15 -25.79 3.25
N ASN A 105 16.04 -24.80 3.21
CA ASN A 105 16.67 -24.19 4.40
C ASN A 105 16.44 -22.66 4.44
N LEU A 106 17.25 -21.86 3.75
CA LEU A 106 17.22 -20.40 3.81
C LEU A 106 15.90 -19.85 3.25
N PHE A 107 15.41 -20.34 2.12
CA PHE A 107 14.11 -19.90 1.59
C PHE A 107 12.97 -20.27 2.52
N ARG A 108 13.07 -21.41 3.22
CA ARG A 108 12.12 -21.82 4.25
C ARG A 108 12.09 -20.85 5.43
N LEU A 109 13.25 -20.53 5.97
CA LEU A 109 13.40 -19.52 7.02
C LEU A 109 12.87 -18.15 6.55
N MET A 110 13.25 -17.71 5.36
CA MET A 110 12.81 -16.43 4.79
C MET A 110 11.30 -16.38 4.58
N THR A 111 10.66 -17.48 4.20
CA THR A 111 9.19 -17.56 4.10
C THR A 111 8.55 -17.27 5.45
N TRP A 112 9.00 -17.94 6.52
CA TRP A 112 8.44 -17.73 7.86
C TRP A 112 8.73 -16.32 8.39
N VAL A 113 9.96 -15.83 8.20
CA VAL A 113 10.33 -14.46 8.57
C VAL A 113 9.43 -13.46 7.85
N THR A 114 9.27 -13.60 6.53
CA THR A 114 8.40 -12.72 5.73
C THR A 114 6.96 -12.77 6.20
N HIS A 115 6.41 -13.99 6.40
CA HIS A 115 5.03 -14.18 6.80
C HIS A 115 4.75 -13.52 8.15
N TRP A 116 5.51 -13.86 9.18
CA TRP A 116 5.30 -13.29 10.53
C TRP A 116 5.65 -11.81 10.59
N TRP A 117 6.65 -11.37 9.81
CA TRP A 117 6.95 -9.95 9.68
C TRP A 117 5.75 -9.18 9.09
N GLU A 118 5.09 -9.70 8.04
CA GLU A 118 3.90 -9.08 7.46
C GLU A 118 2.74 -9.06 8.46
N VAL A 119 2.43 -10.20 9.10
CA VAL A 119 1.35 -10.35 10.10
C VAL A 119 1.49 -9.35 11.24
N PHE A 120 2.71 -9.15 11.75
CA PHE A 120 2.97 -8.29 12.89
C PHE A 120 3.46 -6.89 12.52
N PHE A 121 3.50 -6.52 11.25
CA PHE A 121 4.08 -5.24 10.84
C PHE A 121 3.41 -4.04 11.52
N ALA A 122 2.09 -4.08 11.80
CA ALA A 122 1.38 -3.03 12.52
C ALA A 122 1.93 -2.73 13.94
N VAL A 123 2.69 -3.65 14.55
CA VAL A 123 3.38 -3.44 15.83
C VAL A 123 4.31 -2.22 15.77
N VAL A 124 4.87 -1.90 14.59
CA VAL A 124 5.70 -0.71 14.40
C VAL A 124 4.98 0.59 14.81
N LEU A 125 3.65 0.65 14.68
CA LEU A 125 2.84 1.80 15.08
C LEU A 125 2.79 1.97 16.59
N ILE A 126 2.88 0.87 17.35
CA ILE A 126 2.96 0.89 18.81
C ILE A 126 4.27 1.56 19.23
N GLY A 127 5.43 1.16 18.68
CA GLY A 127 6.70 1.82 19.00
C GLY A 127 6.76 3.27 18.53
N VAL A 128 6.07 3.62 17.44
CA VAL A 128 5.88 5.02 17.03
C VAL A 128 5.07 5.82 18.06
N ALA A 129 3.98 5.26 18.58
CA ALA A 129 3.14 5.89 19.60
C ALA A 129 3.87 6.02 20.95
N LEU A 130 4.55 4.95 21.39
CA LEU A 130 5.31 4.93 22.65
C LEU A 130 6.43 5.98 22.63
N ARG A 131 7.23 6.05 21.57
CA ARG A 131 8.29 7.07 21.45
C ARG A 131 7.74 8.49 21.42
N TRP A 132 6.60 8.69 20.77
CA TRP A 132 5.92 9.99 20.84
C TRP A 132 5.51 10.31 22.28
N GLY A 133 4.91 9.35 22.99
CA GLY A 133 4.54 9.50 24.40
C GLY A 133 5.73 9.85 25.31
N HIS A 134 6.86 9.17 25.15
CA HIS A 134 8.09 9.49 25.88
C HIS A 134 8.60 10.90 25.58
N GLY A 135 8.54 11.32 24.31
CA GLY A 135 8.94 12.67 23.90
C GLY A 135 8.04 13.77 24.45
N GLN A 136 6.74 13.50 24.62
CA GLN A 136 5.79 14.47 25.16
C GLN A 136 5.84 14.61 26.68
N ARG A 137 6.41 13.61 27.39
CA ARG A 137 6.49 13.59 28.87
C ARG A 137 5.15 13.90 29.54
N PHE A 138 4.10 13.20 29.13
CA PHE A 138 2.76 13.38 29.69
C PHE A 138 2.77 13.22 31.21
N ALA A 139 2.04 14.09 31.90
CA ALA A 139 1.79 13.93 33.33
C ALA A 139 1.14 12.55 33.60
N PRO A 140 1.54 11.84 34.65
CA PRO A 140 0.94 10.56 34.99
C PRO A 140 -0.55 10.74 35.27
N LEU A 141 -1.37 9.80 34.80
CA LEU A 141 -2.80 9.77 35.09
C LEU A 141 -3.04 9.73 36.62
N PRO A 142 -4.11 10.38 37.13
CA PRO A 142 -4.55 10.22 38.51
C PRO A 142 -4.74 8.75 38.88
N ALA A 143 -4.58 8.40 40.16
CA ALA A 143 -4.56 7.00 40.60
C ALA A 143 -5.80 6.19 40.14
N ARG A 144 -7.01 6.76 40.31
CA ARG A 144 -8.27 6.13 39.85
C ARG A 144 -8.30 5.89 38.35
N ALA A 145 -7.98 6.93 37.56
CA ALA A 145 -7.92 6.82 36.10
C ALA A 145 -6.85 5.83 35.61
N ARG A 146 -5.73 5.72 36.33
CA ARG A 146 -4.66 4.76 36.05
C ARG A 146 -5.12 3.32 36.32
N TRP A 147 -5.82 3.08 37.42
CA TRP A 147 -6.40 1.77 37.73
C TRP A 147 -7.47 1.38 36.71
N LEU A 148 -8.36 2.32 36.35
CA LEU A 148 -9.35 2.10 35.31
C LEU A 148 -8.68 1.75 33.97
N ALA A 149 -7.65 2.51 33.56
CA ALA A 149 -6.92 2.23 32.33
C ALA A 149 -6.28 0.82 32.36
N ARG A 150 -5.70 0.42 33.50
CA ARG A 150 -5.15 -0.95 33.68
C ARG A 150 -6.24 -2.01 33.56
N ALA A 151 -7.37 -1.83 34.23
CA ALA A 151 -8.51 -2.74 34.15
C ALA A 151 -8.98 -2.87 32.70
N LEU A 152 -9.17 -1.75 31.99
CA LEU A 152 -9.55 -1.75 30.58
C LEU A 152 -8.55 -2.49 29.68
N TRP A 153 -7.24 -2.32 29.90
CA TRP A 153 -6.23 -3.09 29.18
C TRP A 153 -6.31 -4.59 29.49
N ILE A 154 -6.44 -4.96 30.76
CA ILE A 154 -6.57 -6.37 31.18
C ILE A 154 -7.82 -6.98 30.54
N THR A 155 -8.97 -6.30 30.61
CA THR A 155 -10.22 -6.72 29.97
C THR A 155 -10.03 -6.89 28.47
N LEU A 156 -9.40 -5.91 27.78
CA LEU A 156 -9.16 -6.01 26.34
C LEU A 156 -8.32 -7.25 25.98
N PHE A 157 -7.21 -7.49 26.69
CA PHE A 157 -6.37 -8.66 26.45
C PHE A 157 -7.06 -9.98 26.82
N ALA A 158 -7.84 -9.99 27.90
CA ALA A 158 -8.63 -11.16 28.29
C ALA A 158 -9.70 -11.49 27.25
N THR A 159 -10.45 -10.49 26.78
CA THR A 159 -11.45 -10.66 25.72
C THR A 159 -10.81 -11.13 24.41
N ALA A 160 -9.66 -10.55 24.02
CA ALA A 160 -8.94 -11.01 22.84
C ALA A 160 -8.53 -12.49 22.96
N GLY A 161 -7.98 -12.89 24.11
CA GLY A 161 -7.65 -14.28 24.40
C GLY A 161 -8.88 -15.19 24.36
N ALA A 162 -9.98 -14.78 24.99
CA ALA A 162 -11.24 -15.53 25.01
C ALA A 162 -11.83 -15.73 23.61
N ILE A 163 -11.78 -14.72 22.74
CA ILE A 163 -12.20 -14.84 21.34
C ILE A 163 -11.38 -15.91 20.63
N VAL A 164 -10.05 -15.95 20.81
CA VAL A 164 -9.21 -16.96 20.18
C VAL A 164 -9.53 -18.34 20.73
N VAL A 165 -9.64 -18.51 22.06
CA VAL A 165 -10.05 -19.79 22.67
C VAL A 165 -11.37 -20.28 22.09
N TYR A 166 -12.37 -19.41 22.01
CA TYR A 166 -13.70 -19.77 21.52
C TYR A 166 -13.70 -20.15 20.03
N THR A 167 -12.89 -19.46 19.22
CA THR A 167 -12.84 -19.69 17.77
C THR A 167 -11.86 -20.77 17.34
N LEU A 168 -10.95 -21.19 18.23
CA LEU A 168 -9.89 -22.18 17.94
C LEU A 168 -10.41 -23.48 17.32
N PRO A 169 -11.50 -24.12 17.80
CA PRO A 169 -11.96 -25.40 17.26
C PRO A 169 -12.30 -25.35 15.77
N VAL A 170 -12.82 -24.21 15.29
CA VAL A 170 -13.18 -24.00 13.88
C VAL A 170 -11.94 -23.77 12.99
N HIS A 171 -10.78 -23.52 13.61
CA HIS A 171 -9.52 -23.28 12.93
C HIS A 171 -8.52 -24.43 13.08
N MET A 172 -8.86 -25.48 13.83
CA MET A 172 -8.04 -26.68 13.94
C MET A 172 -8.21 -27.56 12.71
N LEU A 173 -7.09 -28.12 12.26
CA LEU A 173 -7.11 -29.07 11.16
C LEU A 173 -7.54 -30.46 11.66
N PRO A 174 -8.18 -31.27 10.80
CA PRO A 174 -8.55 -32.64 11.13
C PRO A 174 -7.37 -33.52 11.58
N SER A 175 -6.14 -33.19 11.15
CA SER A 175 -4.90 -33.91 11.46
C SER A 175 -4.14 -33.37 12.68
N SER A 176 -4.76 -32.55 13.51
CA SER A 176 -4.14 -32.04 14.73
C SER A 176 -3.82 -33.18 15.71
N ARG A 177 -2.60 -33.17 16.26
CA ARG A 177 -2.20 -34.08 17.36
C ARG A 177 -2.96 -33.83 18.66
N TRP A 178 -3.58 -32.65 18.80
CA TRP A 178 -4.29 -32.23 20.00
C TRP A 178 -5.79 -32.25 19.77
N THR A 179 -6.55 -32.65 20.80
CA THR A 179 -8.00 -32.42 20.82
C THR A 179 -8.30 -30.93 20.92
N ALA A 180 -9.51 -30.53 20.51
CA ALA A 180 -9.92 -29.12 20.58
C ALA A 180 -9.83 -28.57 22.02
N ALA A 181 -10.26 -29.35 23.01
CA ALA A 181 -10.20 -28.98 24.43
C ALA A 181 -8.74 -28.79 24.91
N GLN A 182 -7.84 -29.72 24.55
CA GLN A 182 -6.42 -29.60 24.89
C GLN A 182 -5.78 -28.35 24.29
N ALA A 183 -6.08 -28.06 23.02
CA ALA A 183 -5.56 -26.87 22.34
C ALA A 183 -6.10 -25.57 22.96
N GLN A 184 -7.39 -25.55 23.31
CA GLN A 184 -8.02 -24.41 23.99
C GLN A 184 -7.40 -24.16 25.37
N GLN A 185 -7.19 -25.21 26.17
CA GLN A 185 -6.56 -25.13 27.49
C GLN A 185 -5.11 -24.66 27.38
N ALA A 186 -4.32 -25.29 26.50
CA ALA A 186 -2.92 -24.93 26.28
C ALA A 186 -2.80 -23.46 25.81
N TRP A 187 -3.65 -23.02 24.89
CA TRP A 187 -3.68 -21.63 24.44
C TRP A 187 -4.08 -20.67 25.57
N GLY A 188 -5.14 -20.99 26.33
CA GLY A 188 -5.57 -20.18 27.46
C GLY A 188 -4.47 -20.00 28.51
N ALA A 189 -3.79 -21.11 28.88
CA ALA A 189 -2.66 -21.08 29.81
C ALA A 189 -1.49 -20.26 29.25
N ALA A 190 -1.11 -20.48 27.98
CA ALA A 190 -0.03 -19.74 27.33
C ALA A 190 -0.34 -18.24 27.22
N TRP A 191 -1.61 -17.87 26.96
CA TRP A 191 -2.05 -16.49 26.88
C TRP A 191 -1.96 -15.79 28.23
N LEU A 192 -2.47 -16.42 29.30
CA LEU A 192 -2.38 -15.89 30.66
C LEU A 192 -0.92 -15.75 31.12
N ALA A 193 -0.09 -16.77 30.87
CA ALA A 193 1.34 -16.71 31.13
C ALA A 193 2.01 -15.56 30.34
N GLY A 194 1.65 -15.38 29.07
CA GLY A 194 2.11 -14.28 28.22
C GLY A 194 1.72 -12.91 28.77
N MET A 195 0.49 -12.74 29.27
CA MET A 195 0.05 -11.51 29.92
C MET A 195 0.85 -11.22 31.19
N LEU A 196 1.09 -12.23 32.04
CA LEU A 196 1.87 -12.09 33.27
C LEU A 196 3.34 -11.72 32.98
N VAL A 197 3.98 -12.45 32.06
CA VAL A 197 5.36 -12.19 31.62
C VAL A 197 5.46 -10.81 30.98
N GLY A 198 4.51 -10.44 30.11
CA GLY A 198 4.46 -9.11 29.48
C GLY A 198 4.33 -7.99 30.52
N GLY A 199 3.45 -8.16 31.51
CA GLY A 199 3.29 -7.22 32.62
C GLY A 199 4.56 -7.07 33.45
N TYR A 200 5.20 -8.20 33.80
CA TYR A 200 6.49 -8.22 34.49
C TYR A 200 7.59 -7.52 33.70
N LEU A 201 7.73 -7.82 32.40
CA LEU A 201 8.74 -7.20 31.54
C LEU A 201 8.53 -5.69 31.43
N VAL A 202 7.29 -5.22 31.24
CA VAL A 202 7.00 -3.78 31.22
C VAL A 202 7.34 -3.12 32.56
N HIS A 203 7.04 -3.78 33.68
CA HIS A 203 7.40 -3.29 35.01
C HIS A 203 8.92 -3.21 35.20
N ARG A 204 9.63 -4.30 34.86
CA ARG A 204 11.09 -4.41 34.94
C ARG A 204 11.75 -3.33 34.10
N LEU A 205 11.48 -3.28 32.79
CA LEU A 205 12.08 -2.32 31.86
C LEU A 205 11.93 -0.85 32.29
N ARG A 206 10.84 -0.50 32.96
CA ARG A 206 10.58 0.86 33.46
C ARG A 206 11.29 1.19 34.77
N ARG A 207 11.40 0.23 35.70
CA ARG A 207 11.93 0.49 37.04
C ARG A 207 13.39 0.11 37.20
N ARG A 208 13.78 -0.99 36.56
CA ARG A 208 15.13 -1.52 36.60
C ARG A 208 15.43 -2.05 35.18
N PRO A 209 16.07 -1.28 34.29
CA PRO A 209 16.40 -1.77 32.96
C PRO A 209 17.44 -2.89 33.01
N PHE A 210 17.55 -3.67 31.94
CA PHE A 210 18.64 -4.66 31.82
C PHE A 210 19.89 -3.98 31.26
N THR A 211 21.06 -4.32 31.78
CA THR A 211 22.34 -3.74 31.35
C THR A 211 23.39 -4.82 31.02
N PRO A 212 23.12 -5.73 30.06
CA PRO A 212 24.12 -6.70 29.63
C PRO A 212 25.35 -6.01 29.01
N ARG A 213 26.54 -6.54 29.30
CA ARG A 213 27.79 -6.15 28.62
C ARG A 213 27.97 -7.02 27.38
N VAL A 214 27.96 -6.41 26.20
CA VAL A 214 28.17 -7.08 24.92
C VAL A 214 29.39 -6.50 24.22
N ARG A 215 30.43 -7.31 23.99
CA ARG A 215 31.71 -6.88 23.38
C ARG A 215 32.31 -5.63 24.03
N GLY A 216 32.35 -5.62 25.37
CA GLY A 216 32.88 -4.49 26.16
C GLY A 216 31.99 -3.24 26.22
N ARG A 217 30.84 -3.22 25.53
CA ARG A 217 29.88 -2.10 25.60
C ARG A 217 28.70 -2.47 26.48
N GLU A 218 28.34 -1.59 27.40
CA GLU A 218 27.14 -1.73 28.22
C GLU A 218 25.91 -1.38 27.38
N LEU A 219 25.02 -2.36 27.17
CA LEU A 219 23.78 -2.17 26.43
C LEU A 219 22.63 -2.00 27.40
N ARG A 220 22.14 -0.77 27.56
CA ARG A 220 20.93 -0.51 28.36
C ARG A 220 19.66 -0.86 27.57
N ILE A 221 19.00 -1.93 27.99
CA ILE A 221 17.69 -2.38 27.49
C ILE A 221 16.61 -1.87 28.44
N ASP A 222 16.06 -0.71 28.11
CA ASP A 222 14.92 -0.09 28.78
C ASP A 222 13.68 -0.03 27.87
N ASP A 223 12.62 0.60 28.34
CA ASP A 223 11.39 0.78 27.57
C ASP A 223 11.58 1.60 26.29
N GLN A 224 12.51 2.56 26.29
CA GLN A 224 12.88 3.32 25.08
C GLN A 224 13.62 2.47 24.05
N TRP A 225 14.52 1.58 24.51
CA TRP A 225 15.20 0.63 23.64
C TRP A 225 14.19 -0.30 22.97
N VAL A 226 13.28 -0.89 23.74
CA VAL A 226 12.21 -1.77 23.25
C VAL A 226 11.29 -1.03 22.27
N ALA A 227 10.87 0.20 22.60
CA ALA A 227 10.04 1.03 21.72
C ALA A 227 10.77 1.45 20.42
N SER A 228 12.10 1.44 20.41
CA SER A 228 12.92 1.84 19.26
C SER A 228 13.32 0.68 18.36
N TRP A 229 13.57 -0.49 18.95
CA TRP A 229 14.04 -1.70 18.26
C TRP A 229 12.92 -2.70 18.05
N LEU A 230 12.43 -3.33 19.12
CA LEU A 230 11.49 -4.44 19.04
C LEU A 230 10.11 -4.01 18.53
N LEU A 231 9.55 -2.94 19.10
CA LEU A 231 8.27 -2.37 18.67
C LEU A 231 8.46 -1.23 17.67
N GLY A 232 9.70 -0.83 17.45
CA GLY A 232 10.05 0.38 16.73
C GLY A 232 10.51 0.12 15.31
N ARG A 233 10.58 1.19 14.53
CA ARG A 233 10.91 1.13 13.10
C ARG A 233 12.25 0.46 12.75
N ARG A 234 13.20 0.31 13.68
CA ARG A 234 14.55 -0.19 13.35
C ARG A 234 14.49 -1.62 12.82
N VAL A 235 13.87 -2.55 13.55
CA VAL A 235 13.76 -3.93 13.07
C VAL A 235 12.78 -4.03 11.91
N TRP A 236 11.56 -3.51 12.10
CA TRP A 236 10.47 -3.67 11.13
C TRP A 236 10.76 -3.06 9.76
N LEU A 237 11.31 -1.84 9.71
CA LEU A 237 11.65 -1.25 8.40
C LEU A 237 12.92 -1.86 7.82
N THR A 238 13.91 -2.25 8.63
CA THR A 238 15.13 -2.87 8.09
C THR A 238 14.77 -4.19 7.43
N LEU A 239 14.01 -5.06 8.11
CA LEU A 239 13.52 -6.31 7.52
C LEU A 239 12.68 -6.05 6.27
N GLY A 240 11.80 -5.05 6.30
CA GLY A 240 11.00 -4.67 5.13
C GLY A 240 11.83 -4.18 3.95
N ILE A 241 12.80 -3.29 4.19
CA ILE A 241 13.69 -2.77 3.14
C ILE A 241 14.55 -3.89 2.58
N VAL A 242 15.14 -4.71 3.44
CA VAL A 242 15.92 -5.89 3.05
C VAL A 242 15.06 -6.79 2.18
N PHE A 243 13.87 -7.18 2.63
CA PHE A 243 12.93 -7.99 1.86
C PHE A 243 12.61 -7.38 0.48
N GLN A 244 12.24 -6.10 0.44
CA GLN A 244 11.91 -5.42 -0.82
C GLN A 244 13.11 -5.31 -1.76
N LEU A 245 14.33 -5.09 -1.24
CA LEU A 245 15.56 -5.09 -2.04
C LEU A 245 15.87 -6.49 -2.60
N HIS A 246 15.70 -7.54 -1.79
CA HIS A 246 15.84 -8.92 -2.25
C HIS A 246 14.87 -9.22 -3.39
N LEU A 247 13.59 -8.87 -3.23
CA LEU A 247 12.59 -8.99 -4.30
C LEU A 247 12.94 -8.12 -5.52
N MET A 248 13.52 -6.94 -5.31
CA MET A 248 13.91 -6.06 -6.42
C MET A 248 15.08 -6.63 -7.22
N ILE A 249 15.98 -7.36 -6.59
CA ILE A 249 17.11 -8.04 -7.25
C ILE A 249 16.64 -9.32 -7.94
N LEU A 250 15.91 -10.18 -7.22
CA LEU A 250 15.57 -11.52 -7.67
C LEU A 250 14.31 -11.59 -8.52
N MET A 251 13.38 -10.63 -8.39
CA MET A 251 12.07 -10.68 -9.05
C MET A 251 11.71 -9.42 -9.85
N ASN A 252 11.13 -9.62 -11.02
CA ASN A 252 10.63 -8.59 -11.93
C ASN A 252 9.14 -8.23 -11.66
N ILE A 253 8.86 -7.64 -10.50
CA ILE A 253 7.49 -7.21 -10.10
C ILE A 253 7.19 -5.76 -10.54
N GLY A 254 8.20 -5.02 -11.04
CA GLY A 254 8.06 -3.66 -11.58
C GLY A 254 8.18 -2.57 -10.52
N MET A 255 7.31 -1.56 -10.56
CA MET A 255 7.38 -0.39 -9.65
C MET A 255 6.90 -0.67 -8.22
N PHE A 256 6.43 -1.88 -7.92
CA PHE A 256 5.91 -2.20 -6.60
C PHE A 256 6.99 -2.05 -5.51
N GLN A 257 8.13 -2.72 -5.65
CA GLN A 257 9.19 -2.69 -4.63
C GLN A 257 9.75 -1.28 -4.39
N PRO A 258 10.08 -0.48 -5.43
CA PRO A 258 10.52 0.91 -5.22
C PRO A 258 9.50 1.76 -4.48
N VAL A 259 8.20 1.61 -4.80
CA VAL A 259 7.13 2.34 -4.10
C VAL A 259 7.02 1.92 -2.65
N MET A 260 7.11 0.61 -2.36
CA MET A 260 7.05 0.11 -0.98
C MET A 260 8.25 0.59 -0.15
N ILE A 261 9.45 0.61 -0.73
CA ILE A 261 10.65 1.16 -0.07
C ILE A 261 10.47 2.66 0.16
N ALA A 262 10.02 3.43 -0.84
CA ALA A 262 9.77 4.87 -0.70
C ALA A 262 8.73 5.16 0.39
N ALA A 263 7.69 4.34 0.53
CA ALA A 263 6.69 4.48 1.58
C ALA A 263 7.27 4.37 3.00
N THR A 264 8.39 3.65 3.18
CA THR A 264 9.07 3.55 4.49
C THR A 264 9.65 4.88 4.97
N ILE A 265 9.92 5.83 4.05
CA ILE A 265 10.40 7.18 4.38
C ILE A 265 9.41 7.88 5.32
N ALA A 266 8.11 7.56 5.23
CA ALA A 266 7.08 8.06 6.13
C ALA A 266 7.42 7.77 7.60
N PHE A 267 8.16 6.71 7.92
CA PHE A 267 8.53 6.37 9.28
C PHE A 267 9.78 7.10 9.80
N LEU A 268 10.51 7.81 8.94
CA LEU A 268 11.68 8.60 9.28
C LEU A 268 11.30 10.05 9.61
N SER A 269 11.98 10.66 10.59
CA SER A 269 11.76 12.07 10.87
C SER A 269 12.33 12.93 9.72
N PRO A 270 11.76 14.10 9.44
CA PRO A 270 12.27 14.97 8.37
C PRO A 270 13.75 15.32 8.53
N ARG A 271 14.21 15.53 9.77
CA ARG A 271 15.62 15.80 10.09
C ARG A 271 16.53 14.61 9.76
N GLU A 272 16.08 13.38 10.04
CA GLU A 272 16.83 12.17 9.70
C GLU A 272 16.97 12.01 8.19
N VAL A 273 15.88 12.24 7.44
CA VAL A 273 15.89 12.17 5.98
C VAL A 273 16.80 13.25 5.41
N ALA A 274 16.62 14.51 5.83
CA ALA A 274 17.43 15.63 5.35
C ALA A 274 18.92 15.44 5.67
N GLY A 275 19.25 15.00 6.90
CA GLY A 275 20.63 14.72 7.30
C GLY A 275 21.25 13.51 6.60
N ALA A 276 20.46 12.47 6.28
CA ALA A 276 20.93 11.35 5.48
C ALA A 276 21.21 11.79 4.03
N LEU A 277 20.28 12.51 3.40
CA LEU A 277 20.45 13.00 2.03
C LEU A 277 21.59 14.00 1.91
N THR A 278 21.79 14.87 2.90
CA THR A 278 22.92 15.82 2.94
C THR A 278 24.24 15.07 3.00
N ARG A 279 24.36 14.04 3.86
CA ARG A 279 25.57 13.22 3.94
C ARG A 279 25.84 12.43 2.66
N VAL A 280 24.80 11.88 2.03
CA VAL A 280 24.93 11.17 0.75
C VAL A 280 25.36 12.14 -0.35
N GLY A 281 24.69 13.29 -0.48
CA GLY A 281 25.03 14.31 -1.45
C GLY A 281 26.47 14.80 -1.28
N HIS A 282 26.88 15.11 -0.05
CA HIS A 282 28.26 15.51 0.25
C HIS A 282 29.28 14.45 -0.15
N ARG A 283 29.01 13.16 0.13
CA ARG A 283 29.89 12.07 -0.33
C ARG A 283 29.96 11.97 -1.85
N LEU A 284 28.84 12.17 -2.56
CA LEU A 284 28.82 12.18 -4.02
C LEU A 284 29.62 13.35 -4.61
N THR A 285 29.63 14.52 -3.96
CA THR A 285 30.47 15.64 -4.40
C THR A 285 31.97 15.36 -4.28
N ARG A 286 32.37 14.42 -3.41
CA ARG A 286 33.75 13.96 -3.25
C ARG A 286 34.09 12.74 -4.11
N ALA A 287 33.14 12.19 -4.87
CA ALA A 287 33.39 11.03 -5.71
C ALA A 287 34.20 11.43 -6.96
N PRO A 288 35.25 10.68 -7.37
CA PRO A 288 36.13 11.08 -8.48
C PRO A 288 35.39 11.29 -9.81
N LEU A 289 34.44 10.42 -10.13
CA LEU A 289 33.74 10.43 -11.42
C LEU A 289 32.53 11.39 -11.47
N LEU A 290 31.80 11.51 -10.35
CA LEU A 290 30.54 12.26 -10.29
C LEU A 290 30.68 13.60 -9.55
N GLY A 291 31.80 13.83 -8.86
CA GLY A 291 32.03 14.97 -7.97
C GLY A 291 31.83 16.32 -8.64
N PRO A 292 32.48 16.63 -9.77
CA PRO A 292 32.33 17.91 -10.45
C PRO A 292 30.91 18.21 -10.92
N LEU A 293 30.20 17.19 -11.42
CA LEU A 293 28.80 17.30 -11.84
C LEU A 293 27.88 17.51 -10.64
N CYS A 294 28.05 16.71 -9.58
CA CYS A 294 27.27 16.82 -8.36
C CYS A 294 27.52 18.15 -7.63
N ALA A 295 28.75 18.66 -7.59
CA ALA A 295 29.10 19.92 -6.95
C ALA A 295 28.43 21.12 -7.64
N ARG A 296 28.25 21.08 -8.97
CA ARG A 296 27.51 22.10 -9.72
C ARG A 296 25.99 21.98 -9.57
N ALA A 297 25.46 20.77 -9.43
CA ALA A 297 24.02 20.53 -9.38
C ALA A 297 23.40 20.62 -7.97
N LEU A 298 24.19 20.37 -6.92
CA LEU A 298 23.68 20.32 -5.54
C LEU A 298 23.74 21.69 -4.84
N PRO A 299 22.85 21.94 -3.86
CA PRO A 299 22.91 23.17 -3.06
C PRO A 299 24.22 23.30 -2.29
N GLN A 300 24.73 24.53 -2.16
CA GLN A 300 26.00 24.83 -1.50
C GLN A 300 26.13 24.22 -0.09
N HIS A 301 25.08 24.28 0.73
CA HIS A 301 25.10 23.67 2.08
C HIS A 301 25.32 22.14 2.06
N VAL A 302 24.93 21.45 0.98
CA VAL A 302 25.17 20.01 0.80
C VAL A 302 26.61 19.76 0.35
N VAL A 303 27.11 20.58 -0.58
CA VAL A 303 28.50 20.51 -1.05
C VAL A 303 29.48 20.70 0.11
N GLU A 304 29.19 21.64 1.00
CA GLU A 304 30.02 21.94 2.19
C GLU A 304 29.76 20.98 3.37
N GLY A 305 28.75 20.11 3.27
CA GLY A 305 28.42 19.17 4.35
C GLY A 305 27.83 19.83 5.61
N ARG A 306 27.29 21.05 5.49
CA ARG A 306 26.63 21.78 6.58
C ARG A 306 25.34 21.07 7.02
N SER A 307 24.88 21.38 8.24
CA SER A 307 23.61 20.86 8.75
C SER A 307 22.45 21.26 7.82
N PRO A 308 21.42 20.40 7.63
CA PRO A 308 20.27 20.76 6.82
C PRO A 308 19.54 21.98 7.37
N ILE A 309 19.04 22.83 6.47
CA ILE A 309 18.27 24.03 6.83
C ILE A 309 17.13 23.63 7.78
N PRO A 310 16.99 24.28 8.95
CA PRO A 310 15.94 23.96 9.91
C PRO A 310 14.54 24.21 9.33
N PRO A 311 13.52 23.46 9.79
CA PRO A 311 12.14 23.81 9.52
C PRO A 311 11.77 25.10 10.25
N GLU A 312 10.73 25.77 9.76
CA GLU A 312 10.13 26.96 10.36
C GLU A 312 10.11 26.93 11.90
N ASP A 313 10.52 28.02 12.56
CA ASP A 313 10.57 28.09 14.02
C ASP A 313 9.15 28.02 14.63
N LEU A 314 9.00 27.21 15.68
CA LEU A 314 7.76 27.11 16.46
C LEU A 314 7.43 28.40 17.23
N ALA A 315 8.42 29.26 17.47
CA ALA A 315 8.25 30.53 18.18
C ALA A 315 7.47 31.57 17.35
N LEU A 316 7.42 31.43 16.01
CA LEU A 316 6.82 32.43 15.13
C LEU A 316 5.33 32.70 15.45
N PRO A 317 4.91 33.99 15.51
CA PRO A 317 3.58 34.38 15.96
C PRO A 317 2.44 33.94 15.03
N ARG A 318 2.74 33.69 13.74
CA ARG A 318 1.76 33.24 12.76
C ARG A 318 1.27 31.80 12.96
N LEU A 319 1.97 31.02 13.78
CA LEU A 319 1.60 29.62 14.05
C LEU A 319 0.42 29.56 15.01
N ARG A 320 -0.59 28.75 14.67
CA ARG A 320 -1.79 28.58 15.50
C ARG A 320 -1.42 27.81 16.77
N ARG A 321 -1.78 28.35 17.93
CA ARG A 321 -1.60 27.73 19.24
C ARG A 321 -2.91 27.55 19.99
N ASP A 322 -4.04 27.51 19.27
CA ASP A 322 -5.37 27.35 19.87
C ASP A 322 -5.50 25.98 20.55
N GLY A 323 -5.16 25.92 21.83
CA GLY A 323 -5.22 24.70 22.65
C GLY A 323 -6.63 24.21 22.96
N ARG A 324 -7.69 24.76 22.32
CA ARG A 324 -9.07 24.36 22.60
C ARG A 324 -9.18 22.84 22.47
N PRO A 325 -9.53 22.09 23.53
CA PRO A 325 -9.67 20.66 23.45
C PRO A 325 -10.86 20.33 22.54
N LEU A 326 -10.67 19.37 21.64
CA LEU A 326 -11.82 18.75 20.97
C LEU A 326 -12.62 18.02 22.06
N PRO A 327 -13.95 18.19 22.14
CA PRO A 327 -14.75 17.41 23.07
C PRO A 327 -14.60 15.93 22.72
N ALA A 328 -14.08 15.12 23.65
CA ALA A 328 -13.88 13.68 23.41
C ALA A 328 -15.18 12.99 22.95
N TRP A 329 -16.33 13.45 23.45
CA TRP A 329 -17.64 12.96 23.05
C TRP A 329 -17.93 13.14 21.56
N SER A 330 -17.36 14.14 20.87
CA SER A 330 -17.57 14.35 19.43
C SER A 330 -16.95 13.24 18.58
N LEU A 331 -15.80 12.70 19.02
CA LEU A 331 -15.16 11.53 18.41
C LEU A 331 -15.99 10.27 18.67
N TRP A 332 -16.47 10.10 19.91
CA TRP A 332 -17.34 8.98 20.27
C TRP A 332 -18.70 9.03 19.55
N ALA A 333 -19.30 10.20 19.40
CA ALA A 333 -20.54 10.40 18.66
C ALA A 333 -20.35 10.10 17.17
N THR A 334 -19.19 10.45 16.59
CA THR A 334 -18.86 10.07 15.21
C THR A 334 -18.78 8.55 15.06
N LEU A 335 -18.09 7.87 15.99
CA LEU A 335 -18.00 6.41 15.99
C LEU A 335 -19.38 5.75 16.20
N ALA A 336 -20.15 6.22 17.19
CA ALA A 336 -21.48 5.73 17.48
C ALA A 336 -22.43 5.94 16.31
N ALA A 337 -22.38 7.09 15.63
CA ALA A 337 -23.17 7.34 14.43
C ALA A 337 -22.82 6.37 13.30
N VAL A 338 -21.53 6.07 13.08
CA VAL A 338 -21.12 5.06 12.09
C VAL A 338 -21.71 3.68 12.44
N VAL A 339 -21.69 3.28 13.72
CA VAL A 339 -22.24 1.99 14.18
C VAL A 339 -23.77 1.96 14.09
N VAL A 340 -24.46 2.97 14.60
CA VAL A 340 -25.93 3.07 14.58
C VAL A 340 -26.45 3.14 13.15
N MET A 341 -25.80 3.89 12.27
CA MET A 341 -26.23 3.97 10.86
C MET A 341 -25.98 2.69 10.09
N THR A 342 -24.93 1.94 10.45
CA THR A 342 -24.74 0.59 9.94
C THR A 342 -25.89 -0.35 10.35
N TYR A 343 -26.34 -0.24 11.60
CA TYR A 343 -27.49 -0.97 12.12
C TYR A 343 -28.79 -0.58 11.39
N VAL A 344 -29.04 0.72 11.22
CA VAL A 344 -30.23 1.24 10.51
C VAL A 344 -30.22 0.83 9.04
N TYR A 345 -29.09 0.89 8.33
CA TYR A 345 -28.98 0.45 6.93
C TYR A 345 -29.28 -1.06 6.78
N ARG A 346 -28.88 -1.87 7.76
CA ARG A 346 -29.15 -3.31 7.77
C ARG A 346 -30.66 -3.60 7.89
N HIS A 347 -31.39 -2.81 8.69
CA HIS A 347 -32.77 -3.11 9.06
C HIS A 347 -33.83 -2.31 8.30
N HIS A 348 -33.48 -1.17 7.70
CA HIS A 348 -34.41 -0.34 6.93
C HIS A 348 -33.92 -0.16 5.49
N ARG A 349 -34.07 -1.23 4.68
CA ARG A 349 -33.82 -1.18 3.24
C ARG A 349 -34.89 -0.31 2.57
N GLY A 350 -34.55 0.92 2.20
CA GLY A 350 -35.31 1.68 1.18
C GLY A 350 -35.79 3.08 1.55
N ALA A 351 -35.64 3.55 2.78
CA ALA A 351 -36.28 4.83 3.15
C ALA A 351 -35.55 6.09 2.64
N LEU A 352 -34.23 6.06 2.45
CA LEU A 352 -33.45 7.26 2.14
C LEU A 352 -32.22 6.93 1.27
N ASP A 353 -32.17 7.44 0.03
CA ASP A 353 -30.98 7.38 -0.85
C ASP A 353 -29.89 8.37 -0.39
N LEU A 354 -29.61 8.40 0.91
CA LEU A 354 -28.61 9.27 1.56
C LEU A 354 -27.20 8.69 1.45
N ARG A 355 -26.89 7.91 0.41
CA ARG A 355 -25.60 7.20 0.26
C ARG A 355 -24.38 8.12 0.36
N GLU A 356 -24.53 9.38 -0.07
CA GLU A 356 -23.49 10.39 0.01
C GLU A 356 -23.64 11.31 1.23
N ALA A 357 -24.87 11.67 1.64
CA ALA A 357 -25.13 12.57 2.76
C ALA A 357 -24.75 11.96 4.13
N THR A 358 -24.82 10.63 4.27
CA THR A 358 -24.57 9.92 5.54
C THR A 358 -23.12 9.96 6.02
N LEU A 359 -22.12 10.09 5.14
CA LEU A 359 -20.72 10.32 5.52
C LEU A 359 -20.49 11.71 6.13
N TRP A 360 -21.38 12.66 5.87
CA TRP A 360 -21.23 14.07 6.26
C TRP A 360 -22.04 14.47 7.49
N ILE A 361 -23.00 13.66 7.94
CA ILE A 361 -23.83 13.95 9.12
C ILE A 361 -22.99 14.08 10.41
N PRO A 362 -22.08 13.15 10.75
CA PRO A 362 -21.25 13.31 11.95
C PRO A 362 -20.26 14.51 11.89
N PRO A 363 -19.55 14.78 10.78
CA PRO A 363 -18.80 16.02 10.60
C PRO A 363 -19.69 17.27 10.74
N ALA A 364 -20.91 17.27 10.20
CA ALA A 364 -21.83 18.40 10.25
C ALA A 364 -22.34 18.67 11.68
N LEU A 365 -22.69 17.63 12.45
CA LEU A 365 -23.07 17.76 13.86
C LEU A 365 -21.91 18.23 14.74
N ALA A 366 -20.71 17.68 14.53
CA ALA A 366 -19.52 18.12 15.25
C ALA A 366 -19.12 19.57 14.87
N LEU A 367 -19.33 19.97 13.61
CA LEU A 367 -19.14 21.33 13.13
C LEU A 367 -20.12 22.30 13.80
N LEU A 368 -21.41 21.94 13.86
CA LEU A 368 -22.47 22.73 14.50
C LEU A 368 -22.09 23.06 15.97
N VAL A 369 -21.65 22.05 16.72
CA VAL A 369 -21.23 22.19 18.13
C VAL A 369 -19.99 23.07 18.31
N VAL A 370 -19.04 22.99 17.38
CA VAL A 370 -17.82 23.82 17.45
C VAL A 370 -18.12 25.26 17.08
N VAL A 371 -19.06 25.50 16.16
CA VAL A 371 -19.50 26.84 15.74
C VAL A 371 -20.35 27.51 16.82
N THR A 372 -21.19 26.77 17.54
CA THR A 372 -22.11 27.31 18.56
C THR A 372 -21.46 27.60 19.92
N ARG A 373 -20.19 27.20 20.14
CA ARG A 373 -19.51 27.47 21.41
C ARG A 373 -18.97 28.91 21.50
N PRO A 374 -19.31 29.67 22.56
CA PRO A 374 -18.84 31.05 22.72
C PRO A 374 -17.31 31.11 22.75
N ARG A 375 -16.75 32.15 22.10
CA ARG A 375 -15.31 32.40 22.08
C ARG A 375 -14.85 32.86 23.46
N GLN A 376 -14.51 31.93 24.35
CA GLN A 376 -13.72 32.31 25.53
C GLN A 376 -12.32 32.73 25.06
N ARG A 377 -11.99 34.01 25.33
CA ARG A 377 -10.62 34.52 25.45
C ARG A 377 -10.10 34.00 26.79
N ARG A 378 -9.15 33.08 26.75
CA ARG A 378 -8.31 32.75 27.91
C ARG A 378 -6.88 32.69 27.43
N ASP A 379 -6.05 33.48 28.08
CA ASP A 379 -4.61 33.32 28.11
C ASP A 379 -4.33 31.96 28.76
N ALA A 380 -4.06 30.96 27.92
CA ALA A 380 -3.74 29.61 28.34
C ALA A 380 -2.43 29.21 27.66
N PRO A 381 -1.59 28.42 28.35
CA PRO A 381 -0.15 28.50 28.29
C PRO A 381 0.38 28.22 26.89
N THR A 382 1.53 28.81 26.59
CA THR A 382 2.37 28.58 25.42
C THR A 382 2.56 27.07 25.17
N SER A 383 1.59 26.47 24.48
CA SER A 383 1.70 25.11 23.96
C SER A 383 2.98 25.05 23.15
N ARG A 384 3.91 24.16 23.52
CA ARG A 384 5.12 23.84 22.73
C ARG A 384 4.78 23.28 21.35
N VAL A 385 3.50 23.04 21.05
CA VAL A 385 3.00 22.43 19.82
C VAL A 385 2.11 23.43 19.07
N ALA A 386 2.47 23.70 17.81
CA ALA A 386 1.64 24.43 16.87
C ALA A 386 0.59 23.50 16.24
N TRP A 387 -0.65 23.96 16.17
CA TRP A 387 -1.75 23.26 15.51
C TRP A 387 -1.81 23.62 14.03
N ALA A 388 -2.07 22.63 13.18
CA ALA A 388 -2.24 22.84 11.74
C ALA A 388 -3.54 23.59 11.42
N TYR A 389 -4.58 23.37 12.21
CA TYR A 389 -5.93 23.89 11.98
C TYR A 389 -6.53 24.42 13.28
N GLY A 390 -7.42 25.40 13.17
CA GLY A 390 -8.29 25.79 14.27
C GLY A 390 -9.30 24.69 14.64
N PRO A 391 -10.22 24.92 15.60
CA PRO A 391 -11.10 23.87 16.12
C PRO A 391 -12.00 23.25 15.05
N ILE A 392 -12.55 24.08 14.15
CA ILE A 392 -13.38 23.65 13.01
C ILE A 392 -12.59 22.73 12.08
N GLY A 393 -11.41 23.16 11.64
CA GLY A 393 -10.60 22.36 10.73
C GLY A 393 -10.11 21.06 11.37
N ARG A 394 -9.90 21.05 12.70
CA ARG A 394 -9.58 19.81 13.45
C ARG A 394 -10.75 18.83 13.47
N VAL A 395 -11.99 19.30 13.63
CA VAL A 395 -13.18 18.46 13.50
C VAL A 395 -13.29 17.90 12.09
N LEU A 396 -13.27 18.77 11.06
CA LEU A 396 -13.43 18.34 9.67
C LEU A 396 -12.37 17.33 9.25
N ALA A 397 -11.09 17.64 9.50
CA ALA A 397 -10.00 16.72 9.20
C ALA A 397 -10.08 15.43 10.03
N GLY A 398 -10.42 15.54 11.31
CA GLY A 398 -10.61 14.39 12.20
C GLY A 398 -11.69 13.45 11.70
N SER A 399 -12.90 13.96 11.46
CA SER A 399 -14.04 13.16 10.99
C SER A 399 -13.75 12.50 9.63
N LEU A 400 -13.08 13.22 8.71
CA LEU A 400 -12.64 12.64 7.44
C LEU A 400 -11.66 11.48 7.64
N ILE A 401 -10.66 11.65 8.52
CA ILE A 401 -9.67 10.62 8.84
C ILE A 401 -10.35 9.40 9.47
N TYR A 402 -11.17 9.59 10.50
CA TYR A 402 -11.87 8.51 11.18
C TYR A 402 -12.85 7.78 10.25
N GLY A 403 -13.61 8.53 9.45
CA GLY A 403 -14.51 7.96 8.44
C GLY A 403 -13.76 7.12 7.40
N HIS A 404 -12.62 7.61 6.91
CA HIS A 404 -11.81 6.85 5.96
C HIS A 404 -11.20 5.59 6.59
N VAL A 405 -10.66 5.68 7.81
CA VAL A 405 -10.09 4.52 8.53
C VAL A 405 -11.17 3.47 8.80
N ALA A 406 -12.37 3.89 9.22
CA ALA A 406 -13.50 2.99 9.42
C ALA A 406 -13.92 2.32 8.10
N ALA A 407 -14.03 3.09 7.01
CA ALA A 407 -14.36 2.57 5.69
C ALA A 407 -13.36 1.49 5.22
N VAL A 408 -12.05 1.75 5.39
CA VAL A 408 -10.99 0.79 5.05
C VAL A 408 -11.06 -0.45 5.95
N ALA A 409 -11.21 -0.28 7.27
CA ALA A 409 -11.29 -1.40 8.20
C ALA A 409 -12.48 -2.33 7.88
N LEU A 410 -13.65 -1.74 7.60
CA LEU A 410 -14.86 -2.48 7.26
C LEU A 410 -14.78 -3.14 5.88
N TRP A 411 -14.10 -2.49 4.93
CA TRP A 411 -13.82 -3.07 3.60
C TRP A 411 -12.90 -4.29 3.67
N LEU A 412 -11.93 -4.26 4.58
CA LEU A 412 -10.90 -5.30 4.76
C LEU A 412 -11.31 -6.42 5.73
N LEU A 413 -12.54 -6.40 6.27
CA LEU A 413 -13.05 -7.51 7.06
C LEU A 413 -12.86 -8.84 6.31
N PRO A 414 -12.41 -9.93 6.97
CA PRO A 414 -12.13 -11.20 6.33
C PRO A 414 -13.41 -11.88 5.84
N ASP A 415 -13.28 -12.80 4.87
CA ASP A 415 -14.44 -13.46 4.26
C ASP A 415 -14.82 -14.66 5.09
N LYS A 416 -15.55 -14.40 6.18
CA LYS A 416 -15.95 -15.39 7.17
C LYS A 416 -17.46 -15.38 7.32
N GLN A 417 -18.03 -16.56 7.50
CA GLN A 417 -19.48 -16.74 7.66
C GLN A 417 -20.03 -15.90 8.83
N CYS A 418 -19.29 -15.74 9.93
CA CYS A 418 -19.71 -14.95 11.08
C CYS A 418 -19.90 -13.44 10.78
N VAL A 419 -19.29 -12.92 9.72
CA VAL A 419 -19.42 -11.51 9.31
C VAL A 419 -20.10 -11.35 7.94
N SER A 420 -20.47 -12.44 7.26
CA SER A 420 -21.01 -12.40 5.89
C SER A 420 -22.29 -11.57 5.79
N SER A 421 -23.20 -11.72 6.77
CA SER A 421 -24.46 -10.98 6.86
C SER A 421 -24.30 -9.46 7.00
N PHE A 422 -23.11 -9.02 7.42
CA PHE A 422 -22.78 -7.62 7.67
C PHE A 422 -21.84 -7.06 6.60
N ARG A 423 -20.87 -7.85 6.16
CA ARG A 423 -19.77 -7.42 5.30
C ARG A 423 -20.25 -6.89 3.95
N GLU A 424 -21.08 -7.63 3.23
CA GLU A 424 -21.52 -7.22 1.88
C GLU A 424 -22.34 -5.92 1.88
N PRO A 425 -23.34 -5.74 2.75
CA PRO A 425 -24.00 -4.45 2.94
C PRO A 425 -23.00 -3.32 3.17
N MET A 426 -22.02 -3.52 4.06
CA MET A 426 -21.04 -2.49 4.40
C MET A 426 -20.09 -2.14 3.27
N ARG A 427 -19.66 -3.13 2.49
CA ARG A 427 -18.87 -2.88 1.29
C ARG A 427 -19.63 -2.04 0.29
N ARG A 428 -20.93 -2.28 0.09
CA ARG A 428 -21.77 -1.47 -0.82
C ARG A 428 -21.87 -0.01 -0.38
N VAL A 429 -21.99 0.26 0.93
CA VAL A 429 -22.03 1.62 1.48
C VAL A 429 -20.73 2.38 1.22
N PHE A 430 -19.58 1.76 1.50
CA PHE A 430 -18.28 2.44 1.39
C PHE A 430 -17.62 2.37 0.01
N GLN A 431 -18.12 1.53 -0.91
CA GLN A 431 -17.54 1.36 -2.23
C GLN A 431 -17.41 2.67 -3.03
N PRO A 432 -18.42 3.56 -3.12
CA PRO A 432 -18.28 4.81 -3.86
C PRO A 432 -17.16 5.70 -3.28
N TRP A 433 -17.09 5.81 -1.95
CA TRP A 433 -16.05 6.57 -1.25
C TRP A 433 -14.64 6.02 -1.52
N LEU A 434 -14.46 4.71 -1.36
CA LEU A 434 -13.17 4.06 -1.58
C LEU A 434 -12.79 4.05 -3.07
N ALA A 435 -13.76 3.97 -3.98
CA ALA A 435 -13.52 4.09 -5.42
C ALA A 435 -13.09 5.52 -5.79
N GLY A 436 -13.81 6.53 -5.26
CA GLY A 436 -13.50 7.95 -5.50
C GLY A 436 -12.16 8.37 -4.93
N THR A 437 -11.77 7.82 -3.78
CA THR A 437 -10.43 8.04 -3.19
C THR A 437 -9.35 7.11 -3.73
N ALA A 438 -9.69 6.22 -4.68
CA ALA A 438 -8.79 5.23 -5.29
C ALA A 438 -8.09 4.31 -4.26
N THR A 439 -8.76 4.01 -3.15
CA THR A 439 -8.26 3.15 -2.06
C THR A 439 -8.86 1.75 -2.06
N ILE A 440 -9.68 1.40 -3.06
CA ILE A 440 -10.04 0.00 -3.33
C ILE A 440 -8.79 -0.74 -3.78
N GLN A 441 -8.25 -1.58 -2.90
CA GLN A 441 -7.05 -2.37 -3.16
C GLN A 441 -7.27 -3.83 -2.78
N ASN A 442 -6.63 -4.73 -3.51
CA ASN A 442 -6.56 -6.16 -3.17
C ASN A 442 -5.09 -6.55 -2.97
N TRP A 443 -4.78 -7.08 -1.80
CA TRP A 443 -3.43 -7.41 -1.35
C TRP A 443 -3.24 -8.93 -1.14
N SER A 444 -3.90 -9.74 -1.96
CA SER A 444 -3.88 -11.21 -1.88
C SER A 444 -2.81 -11.86 -2.77
N MET A 445 -1.66 -11.20 -3.00
CA MET A 445 -0.61 -11.77 -3.83
C MET A 445 0.03 -12.96 -3.10
N PHE A 446 0.07 -14.12 -3.77
CA PHE A 446 0.53 -15.39 -3.19
C PHE A 446 -0.31 -15.89 -2.00
N ALA A 447 -1.56 -15.43 -1.88
CA ALA A 447 -2.50 -15.83 -0.85
C ALA A 447 -3.66 -16.66 -1.44
N PRO A 448 -4.22 -17.63 -0.69
CA PRO A 448 -3.72 -18.14 0.59
C PRO A 448 -2.39 -18.91 0.44
N ASP A 449 -2.10 -19.41 -0.75
CA ASP A 449 -0.84 -20.06 -1.14
C ASP A 449 -0.36 -19.53 -2.49
N PRO A 450 0.97 -19.47 -2.74
CA PRO A 450 1.49 -19.17 -4.07
C PRO A 450 1.12 -20.26 -5.09
N PRO A 451 1.00 -19.91 -6.37
CA PRO A 451 0.82 -20.90 -7.43
C PRO A 451 1.99 -21.90 -7.48
N GLN A 452 1.68 -23.19 -7.59
CA GLN A 452 2.67 -24.27 -7.79
C GLN A 452 2.83 -24.65 -9.27
N ARG A 453 2.20 -23.90 -10.18
CA ARG A 453 2.24 -24.14 -11.62
C ARG A 453 2.61 -22.85 -12.33
N ASN A 454 3.51 -22.95 -13.28
CA ASN A 454 3.77 -21.91 -14.25
C ASN A 454 2.67 -21.94 -15.31
N VAL A 455 2.21 -20.75 -15.71
CA VAL A 455 1.10 -20.59 -16.66
C VAL A 455 1.40 -19.42 -17.57
N PHE A 456 1.49 -19.66 -18.87
CA PHE A 456 1.75 -18.65 -19.90
C PHE A 456 0.78 -18.79 -21.07
N LEU A 457 0.81 -17.79 -21.96
CA LEU A 457 -0.03 -17.75 -23.15
C LEU A 457 0.82 -17.96 -24.40
N ARG A 458 0.37 -18.87 -25.26
CA ARG A 458 0.87 -19.05 -26.62
C ARG A 458 -0.20 -18.57 -27.60
N VAL A 459 0.21 -17.88 -28.65
CA VAL A 459 -0.70 -17.34 -29.66
C VAL A 459 -0.37 -17.97 -30.99
N LEU A 460 -1.36 -18.64 -31.57
CA LEU A 460 -1.29 -19.18 -32.93
C LEU A 460 -2.16 -18.32 -33.84
N VAL A 461 -1.63 -17.94 -34.99
CA VAL A 461 -2.37 -17.23 -36.04
C VAL A 461 -2.54 -18.18 -37.20
N ARG A 462 -3.78 -18.32 -37.68
CA ARG A 462 -4.06 -19.02 -38.92
C ARG A 462 -4.25 -17.99 -40.03
N ASP A 463 -3.42 -18.07 -41.06
CA ASP A 463 -3.50 -17.15 -42.20
C ASP A 463 -4.71 -17.49 -43.11
N GLN A 464 -4.80 -16.83 -44.27
CA GLN A 464 -5.87 -17.10 -45.24
C GLN A 464 -5.70 -18.44 -45.98
N SER A 465 -4.47 -18.93 -46.12
CA SER A 465 -4.16 -20.23 -46.73
C SER A 465 -4.55 -21.41 -45.83
N GLY A 466 -4.71 -21.15 -44.52
CA GLY A 466 -4.98 -22.17 -43.50
C GLY A 466 -3.73 -22.63 -42.76
N GLU A 467 -2.54 -22.13 -43.12
CA GLU A 467 -1.29 -22.38 -42.42
C GLU A 467 -1.33 -21.71 -41.03
N SER A 468 -0.79 -22.42 -40.03
CA SER A 468 -0.80 -21.99 -38.63
C SER A 468 0.59 -21.56 -38.20
N TRP A 469 0.70 -20.28 -37.84
CA TRP A 469 1.92 -19.60 -37.45
C TRP A 469 1.95 -19.43 -35.94
N ASP A 470 2.99 -19.97 -35.29
CA ASP A 470 3.26 -19.67 -33.90
C ASP A 470 3.92 -18.30 -33.77
N LEU A 471 3.27 -17.38 -33.07
CA LEU A 471 3.83 -16.05 -32.83
C LEU A 471 4.91 -16.06 -31.74
N ARG A 472 5.21 -17.22 -31.16
CA ARG A 472 6.31 -17.42 -30.19
C ARG A 472 6.21 -16.45 -29.03
N THR A 473 4.98 -16.25 -28.56
CA THR A 473 4.66 -15.31 -27.47
C THR A 473 4.88 -15.90 -26.09
N ASP A 474 5.16 -17.21 -26.01
CA ASP A 474 5.43 -17.88 -24.76
C ASP A 474 6.80 -17.46 -24.19
N VAL A 475 6.98 -17.65 -22.89
CA VAL A 475 8.21 -17.20 -22.20
C VAL A 475 9.46 -18.00 -22.59
N TYR A 476 9.28 -19.14 -23.27
CA TYR A 476 10.35 -20.05 -23.66
C TYR A 476 10.77 -19.95 -25.12
N ALA A 477 10.10 -19.12 -25.91
CA ALA A 477 10.58 -18.71 -27.21
C ALA A 477 11.97 -18.06 -27.10
N PRO A 478 12.99 -18.53 -27.84
CA PRO A 478 14.33 -17.96 -27.87
C PRO A 478 14.41 -16.43 -27.95
N GLU A 479 13.56 -15.79 -28.76
CA GLU A 479 13.52 -14.33 -28.98
C GLU A 479 12.94 -13.60 -27.76
N GLN A 480 12.06 -14.26 -27.02
CA GLN A 480 11.47 -13.68 -25.82
C GLN A 480 12.45 -13.69 -24.65
N LYS A 481 13.58 -14.43 -24.71
CA LYS A 481 14.57 -14.68 -23.63
C LYS A 481 15.82 -13.77 -23.63
N PRO A 482 15.74 -12.53 -23.11
CA PRO A 482 16.90 -12.00 -22.39
C PRO A 482 16.73 -12.27 -20.89
N ILE A 483 17.15 -13.45 -20.43
CA ILE A 483 17.49 -13.63 -19.01
C ILE A 483 18.93 -13.15 -18.88
N PRO A 484 19.20 -12.05 -18.13
CA PRO A 484 18.35 -11.48 -17.09
C PRO A 484 17.33 -10.42 -17.51
N TRP A 485 16.14 -10.47 -16.90
CA TRP A 485 15.08 -9.47 -17.11
C TRP A 485 15.32 -8.19 -16.32
N ILE A 486 16.12 -7.29 -16.88
CA ILE A 486 16.42 -6.02 -16.21
C ILE A 486 15.14 -5.15 -16.13
N TRP A 487 14.39 -5.08 -17.23
CA TRP A 487 13.21 -4.23 -17.36
C TRP A 487 11.89 -5.00 -17.20
N ASN A 488 10.88 -4.32 -16.65
CA ASN A 488 9.55 -4.87 -16.53
C ASN A 488 8.79 -4.73 -17.85
N ASP A 489 8.37 -5.86 -18.43
CA ASP A 489 7.50 -5.87 -19.61
C ASP A 489 6.01 -5.94 -19.20
N ARG A 490 5.24 -4.96 -19.65
CA ARG A 490 3.80 -4.88 -19.41
C ARG A 490 3.03 -6.02 -20.08
N MET A 491 3.51 -6.57 -21.20
CA MET A 491 2.83 -7.65 -21.90
C MET A 491 2.75 -8.92 -21.06
N ARG A 492 3.80 -9.25 -20.32
CA ARG A 492 3.81 -10.40 -19.40
C ARG A 492 2.84 -10.24 -18.24
N LYS A 493 2.73 -9.02 -17.72
CA LYS A 493 1.71 -8.69 -16.71
C LYS A 493 0.30 -8.90 -17.28
N MET A 494 0.10 -8.60 -18.56
CA MET A 494 -1.17 -8.88 -19.22
C MET A 494 -1.42 -10.38 -19.40
N HIS A 495 -0.43 -11.15 -19.87
CA HIS A 495 -0.55 -12.61 -20.01
C HIS A 495 -0.97 -13.26 -18.70
N ARG A 496 -0.33 -12.92 -17.58
CA ARG A 496 -0.68 -13.44 -16.25
C ARG A 496 -2.12 -13.14 -15.87
N ARG A 497 -2.64 -11.97 -16.23
CA ARG A 497 -4.04 -11.59 -15.91
C ARG A 497 -5.04 -12.33 -16.79
N MET A 498 -4.66 -12.66 -18.02
CA MET A 498 -5.54 -13.23 -19.04
C MET A 498 -5.52 -14.77 -19.09
N SER A 499 -4.70 -15.43 -18.30
CA SER A 499 -4.58 -16.90 -18.30
C SER A 499 -5.84 -17.67 -17.91
N ASN A 500 -6.90 -17.02 -17.42
CA ASN A 500 -8.18 -17.64 -17.13
C ASN A 500 -9.18 -17.45 -18.29
N ARG A 501 -9.83 -18.54 -18.73
CA ARG A 501 -10.78 -18.59 -19.85
C ARG A 501 -11.94 -17.61 -19.72
N SER A 502 -12.39 -17.30 -18.51
CA SER A 502 -13.47 -16.33 -18.24
C SER A 502 -13.04 -14.86 -18.38
N ASN A 503 -11.76 -14.59 -18.65
CA ASN A 503 -11.28 -13.22 -18.70
C ASN A 503 -11.74 -12.51 -19.99
N LYS A 504 -12.58 -11.48 -19.82
CA LYS A 504 -13.10 -10.62 -20.90
C LYS A 504 -12.02 -9.99 -21.80
N PHE A 505 -10.78 -9.84 -21.32
CA PHE A 505 -9.68 -9.26 -22.09
C PHE A 505 -9.05 -10.23 -23.10
N LEU A 506 -9.27 -11.55 -22.98
CA LEU A 506 -8.69 -12.55 -23.90
C LEU A 506 -9.08 -12.31 -25.35
N ARG A 507 -10.37 -12.08 -25.61
CA ARG A 507 -10.85 -11.78 -26.98
C ARG A 507 -10.25 -10.49 -27.52
N TRP A 508 -10.10 -9.46 -26.67
CA TRP A 508 -9.46 -8.21 -27.07
C TRP A 508 -7.98 -8.38 -27.40
N TYR A 509 -7.30 -9.29 -26.71
CA TYR A 509 -5.92 -9.66 -26.98
C TYR A 509 -5.78 -10.43 -28.30
N ALA A 510 -6.68 -11.39 -28.58
CA ALA A 510 -6.72 -12.07 -29.88
C ALA A 510 -6.97 -11.08 -31.04
N ARG A 511 -7.93 -10.17 -30.89
CA ARG A 511 -8.21 -9.10 -31.87
C ARG A 511 -7.05 -8.13 -32.06
N TYR A 512 -6.23 -7.92 -31.04
CA TYR A 512 -5.00 -7.16 -31.17
C TYR A 512 -4.03 -7.85 -32.13
N HIS A 513 -3.86 -9.17 -32.00
CA HIS A 513 -3.03 -9.95 -32.91
C HIS A 513 -3.60 -10.03 -34.32
N CYS A 514 -4.93 -10.14 -34.50
CA CYS A 514 -5.56 -10.01 -35.83
C CYS A 514 -5.13 -8.73 -36.56
N ARG A 515 -5.16 -7.59 -35.85
CA ARG A 515 -4.78 -6.29 -36.40
C ARG A 515 -3.27 -6.14 -36.58
N ARG A 516 -2.49 -6.69 -35.65
CA ARG A 516 -1.03 -6.61 -35.71
C ARG A 516 -0.51 -7.39 -36.90
N TRP A 517 -1.02 -8.61 -37.12
CA TRP A 517 -0.74 -9.40 -38.31
C TRP A 517 -1.05 -8.61 -39.58
N ALA A 518 -2.25 -8.02 -39.68
CA ALA A 518 -2.63 -7.24 -40.84
C ALA A 518 -1.73 -6.01 -41.08
N LEU A 519 -1.15 -5.42 -40.03
CA LEU A 519 -0.19 -4.33 -40.20
C LEU A 519 1.15 -4.82 -40.76
N GLU A 520 1.58 -6.02 -40.35
CA GLU A 520 2.87 -6.60 -40.73
C GLU A 520 2.83 -7.32 -42.09
N HIS A 521 1.63 -7.68 -42.57
CA HIS A 521 1.41 -8.43 -43.80
C HIS A 521 0.61 -7.60 -44.84
N GLY A 522 1.01 -6.36 -45.08
CA GLY A 522 0.47 -5.56 -46.21
C GLY A 522 -1.03 -5.27 -46.17
N GLY A 523 -1.66 -5.34 -45.00
CA GLY A 523 -3.11 -5.15 -44.84
C GLY A 523 -3.92 -6.44 -44.97
N GLU A 524 -3.27 -7.58 -45.22
CA GLU A 524 -3.90 -8.90 -45.26
C GLU A 524 -4.21 -9.40 -43.86
N GLN A 525 -5.49 -9.67 -43.60
CA GLN A 525 -5.94 -10.12 -42.30
C GLN A 525 -5.75 -11.63 -42.16
N PRO A 526 -5.40 -12.18 -40.98
CA PRO A 526 -5.44 -13.63 -40.80
C PRO A 526 -6.89 -14.12 -40.69
N ARG A 527 -7.12 -15.42 -40.90
CA ARG A 527 -8.45 -16.04 -40.75
C ARG A 527 -8.90 -16.03 -39.30
N ASP A 528 -8.07 -16.58 -38.41
CA ASP A 528 -8.37 -16.59 -36.98
C ASP A 528 -7.12 -16.59 -36.11
N VAL A 529 -7.30 -16.15 -34.87
CA VAL A 529 -6.27 -16.17 -33.83
C VAL A 529 -6.73 -17.05 -32.69
N GLU A 530 -5.91 -18.03 -32.33
CA GLU A 530 -6.10 -18.93 -31.21
C GLU A 530 -5.15 -18.59 -30.07
N ILE A 531 -5.66 -18.60 -28.85
CA ILE A 531 -4.86 -18.41 -27.64
C ILE A 531 -4.90 -19.71 -26.85
N TYR A 532 -3.70 -20.23 -26.58
CA TYR A 532 -3.47 -21.41 -25.79
C TYR A 532 -2.92 -21.03 -24.42
N ARG A 533 -3.39 -21.73 -23.40
CA ARG A 533 -2.83 -21.71 -22.06
C ARG A 533 -1.88 -22.87 -21.93
N VAL A 534 -0.61 -22.55 -21.74
CA VAL A 534 0.43 -23.55 -21.52
C VAL A 534 0.80 -23.55 -20.05
N THR A 535 0.90 -24.74 -19.46
CA THR A 535 1.13 -24.89 -18.02
C THR A 535 2.08 -26.04 -17.73
N TYR A 536 2.90 -25.93 -16.69
CA TYR A 536 3.63 -27.05 -16.12
C TYR A 536 3.79 -26.86 -14.61
N ARG A 537 4.04 -27.95 -13.88
CA ARG A 537 4.19 -27.93 -12.42
C ARG A 537 5.62 -27.60 -12.01
N VAL A 538 5.77 -26.68 -11.06
CA VAL A 538 7.04 -26.41 -10.39
C VAL A 538 7.32 -27.60 -9.45
N PRO A 539 8.48 -28.27 -9.54
CA PRO A 539 8.83 -29.35 -8.61
C PRO A 539 8.85 -28.85 -7.16
N PRO A 540 8.49 -29.69 -6.17
CA PRO A 540 8.66 -29.35 -4.76
C PRO A 540 10.13 -29.10 -4.39
N PRO A 541 10.41 -28.30 -3.35
CA PRO A 541 11.78 -28.00 -2.94
C PRO A 541 12.56 -29.25 -2.50
N GLU A 542 11.88 -30.26 -1.97
CA GLU A 542 12.48 -31.56 -1.61
C GLU A 542 12.97 -32.33 -2.85
N GLU A 543 12.18 -32.31 -3.94
CA GLU A 543 12.54 -32.95 -5.21
C GLU A 543 13.77 -32.27 -5.80
N VAL A 544 13.79 -30.94 -5.87
CA VAL A 544 14.94 -30.18 -6.42
C VAL A 544 16.19 -30.30 -5.57
N ARG A 545 16.06 -30.47 -4.25
CA ARG A 545 17.22 -30.74 -3.38
C ARG A 545 17.83 -32.12 -3.65
N ARG A 546 16.99 -33.12 -3.91
CA ARG A 546 17.43 -34.50 -4.17
C ARG A 546 17.98 -34.66 -5.58
N ASP A 547 17.24 -34.19 -6.57
CA ASP A 547 17.51 -34.44 -8.00
C ASP A 547 18.38 -33.35 -8.64
N GLY A 548 18.65 -32.27 -7.89
CA GLY A 548 19.41 -31.13 -8.37
C GLY A 548 18.56 -30.09 -9.12
N PRO A 549 19.20 -29.02 -9.63
CA PRO A 549 18.50 -27.96 -10.35
C PRO A 549 17.88 -28.49 -11.64
N TYR A 550 16.60 -28.20 -11.84
CA TYR A 550 15.88 -28.57 -13.06
C TYR A 550 16.00 -27.49 -14.15
N VAL A 551 15.84 -27.89 -15.41
CA VAL A 551 15.71 -26.98 -16.55
C VAL A 551 14.21 -26.78 -16.86
N PRO A 552 13.68 -25.54 -16.76
CA PRO A 552 12.24 -25.31 -16.94
C PRO A 552 11.71 -25.73 -18.31
N GLU A 553 12.50 -25.58 -19.37
CA GLU A 553 12.19 -25.99 -20.73
C GLU A 553 11.95 -27.49 -20.83
N ASP A 554 12.83 -28.29 -20.22
CA ASP A 554 12.71 -29.75 -20.23
C ASP A 554 11.53 -30.20 -19.37
N ARG A 555 11.26 -29.50 -18.26
CA ARG A 555 10.05 -29.73 -17.46
C ARG A 555 8.77 -29.40 -18.22
N LEU A 556 8.79 -28.35 -19.04
CA LEU A 556 7.66 -28.02 -19.92
C LEU A 556 7.46 -29.11 -20.98
N LYS A 557 8.52 -29.60 -21.62
CA LYS A 557 8.40 -30.67 -22.63
C LYS A 557 7.84 -31.97 -22.04
N THR A 558 8.27 -32.32 -20.83
CA THR A 558 7.93 -33.61 -20.19
C THR A 558 6.63 -33.60 -19.39
N HIS A 559 6.32 -32.49 -18.72
CA HIS A 559 5.18 -32.38 -17.78
C HIS A 559 4.23 -31.22 -18.14
N GLY A 560 4.40 -30.65 -19.33
CA GLY A 560 3.57 -29.57 -19.84
C GLY A 560 2.18 -30.02 -20.23
N GLY A 561 1.23 -29.09 -20.15
CA GLY A 561 -0.10 -29.23 -20.72
C GLY A 561 -0.50 -27.96 -21.42
N GLU A 562 -1.13 -28.10 -22.57
CA GLU A 562 -1.57 -27.00 -23.42
C GLU A 562 -3.09 -27.10 -23.67
N VAL A 563 -3.82 -26.01 -23.43
CA VAL A 563 -5.28 -25.97 -23.60
C VAL A 563 -5.68 -24.68 -24.30
N ARG A 564 -6.42 -24.79 -25.41
CA ARG A 564 -7.00 -23.62 -26.09
C ARG A 564 -8.04 -22.94 -25.20
N ILE A 565 -7.82 -21.67 -24.88
CA ILE A 565 -8.71 -20.88 -24.01
C ILE A 565 -9.53 -19.83 -24.75
N ALA A 566 -9.09 -19.38 -25.92
CA ALA A 566 -9.83 -18.44 -26.76
C ALA A 566 -9.54 -18.65 -28.24
N ARG A 567 -10.52 -18.28 -29.08
CA ARG A 567 -10.41 -18.18 -30.53
C ARG A 567 -11.19 -16.95 -30.99
N SER A 568 -10.64 -16.21 -31.94
CA SER A 568 -11.28 -15.04 -32.55
C SER A 568 -11.17 -15.14 -34.06
N ASP A 569 -12.32 -15.18 -34.74
CA ASP A 569 -12.44 -15.04 -36.19
C ASP A 569 -12.22 -13.57 -36.55
N CYS A 570 -11.10 -13.26 -37.20
CA CYS A 570 -10.67 -11.88 -37.36
C CYS A 570 -11.58 -11.07 -38.29
N ALA A 571 -12.25 -11.72 -39.25
CA ALA A 571 -13.17 -11.07 -40.19
C ALA A 571 -14.53 -10.77 -39.53
N LYS A 572 -14.97 -11.61 -38.59
CA LYS A 572 -16.27 -11.46 -37.92
C LYS A 572 -16.21 -10.71 -36.59
N ASP A 573 -15.07 -10.77 -35.90
CA ASP A 573 -14.98 -10.20 -34.57
C ASP A 573 -15.02 -8.66 -34.58
N ILE A 574 -15.67 -8.10 -33.56
CA ILE A 574 -15.69 -6.66 -33.33
C ILE A 574 -14.27 -6.16 -33.11
N ARG A 575 -13.83 -5.23 -33.95
CA ARG A 575 -12.49 -4.64 -33.99
C ARG A 575 -11.42 -5.71 -34.26
N GLY A 576 -11.74 -6.81 -34.94
CA GLY A 576 -10.74 -7.74 -35.46
C GLY A 576 -9.95 -7.16 -36.63
N GLN A 577 -10.59 -6.25 -37.39
CA GLN A 577 -10.03 -5.61 -38.59
C GLN A 577 -9.30 -4.31 -38.24
N LEU A 578 -8.34 -3.92 -39.09
CA LEU A 578 -7.77 -2.59 -39.08
C LEU A 578 -8.79 -1.60 -39.64
N ASP A 579 -8.99 -0.48 -38.95
CA ASP A 579 -9.83 0.58 -39.47
C ASP A 579 -9.12 1.36 -40.59
N ASN A 580 -9.90 1.97 -41.48
CA ASN A 580 -9.37 2.71 -42.63
C ASN A 580 -8.49 3.89 -42.22
N THR A 581 -8.70 4.45 -41.02
CA THR A 581 -7.83 5.51 -40.48
C THR A 581 -6.43 5.01 -40.18
N ILE A 582 -6.29 3.83 -39.57
CA ILE A 582 -5.00 3.19 -39.34
C ILE A 582 -4.42 2.71 -40.67
N ARG A 583 -5.23 2.09 -41.56
CA ARG A 583 -4.76 1.63 -42.87
C ARG A 583 -4.17 2.78 -43.69
N ALA A 584 -4.86 3.90 -43.80
CA ALA A 584 -4.37 5.11 -44.49
C ALA A 584 -3.06 5.63 -43.88
N ARG A 585 -2.95 5.69 -42.55
CA ARG A 585 -1.71 6.13 -41.87
C ARG A 585 -0.50 5.28 -42.20
N HIS A 586 -0.71 4.00 -42.47
CA HIS A 586 0.34 3.03 -42.76
C HIS A 586 0.47 2.72 -44.27
N GLY A 587 -0.18 3.50 -45.15
CA GLY A 587 -0.12 3.31 -46.60
C GLY A 587 -0.79 2.01 -47.09
N LEU A 588 -1.70 1.43 -46.31
CA LEU A 588 -2.37 0.18 -46.63
C LEU A 588 -3.65 0.44 -47.46
N PRO A 589 -4.02 -0.46 -48.39
CA PRO A 589 -5.24 -0.33 -49.20
C PRO A 589 -6.48 -0.21 -48.31
N LEU A 590 -7.36 0.73 -48.62
CA LEU A 590 -8.62 0.89 -47.87
C LEU A 590 -9.55 -0.29 -48.13
N ILE A 591 -10.36 -0.65 -47.13
CA ILE A 591 -11.39 -1.68 -47.27
C ILE A 591 -12.78 -1.07 -47.13
N PRO A 592 -13.83 -1.69 -47.70
CA PRO A 592 -15.21 -1.24 -47.50
C PRO A 592 -15.56 -1.08 -46.01
N GLU A 593 -16.25 0.01 -45.66
CA GLU A 593 -16.53 0.34 -44.24
C GLU A 593 -17.39 -0.72 -43.53
N ASP A 594 -18.23 -1.44 -44.26
CA ASP A 594 -19.09 -2.53 -43.79
C ASP A 594 -18.27 -3.76 -43.34
N ARG A 595 -17.08 -3.96 -43.92
CA ARG A 595 -16.12 -4.99 -43.49
C ARG A 595 -15.46 -4.66 -42.16
N VAL A 596 -15.42 -3.38 -41.75
CA VAL A 596 -14.84 -2.96 -40.47
C VAL A 596 -15.89 -3.05 -39.36
N ARG A 597 -15.82 -4.10 -38.54
CA ARG A 597 -16.75 -4.31 -37.42
C ARG A 597 -16.37 -3.42 -36.24
N VAL A 598 -16.99 -2.25 -36.12
CA VAL A 598 -16.71 -1.31 -35.00
C VAL A 598 -17.57 -1.60 -33.75
N TRP A 599 -16.99 -1.37 -32.56
CA TRP A 599 -17.75 -1.43 -31.31
C TRP A 599 -18.61 -0.17 -31.13
N ARG A 600 -19.85 -0.18 -31.62
CA ARG A 600 -20.81 0.91 -31.43
C ARG A 600 -21.52 0.74 -30.08
N LYS A 601 -21.17 1.58 -29.09
CA LYS A 601 -21.84 1.59 -27.77
C LYS A 601 -23.08 2.49 -27.70
N GLY A 602 -23.42 3.22 -28.77
CA GLY A 602 -24.56 4.15 -28.79
C GLY A 602 -24.53 5.26 -27.73
N ARG A 603 -23.41 5.47 -27.02
CA ARG A 603 -23.35 6.39 -25.86
C ARG A 603 -23.69 7.83 -26.24
N ARG A 604 -23.29 8.28 -27.43
CA ARG A 604 -23.62 9.63 -27.93
C ARG A 604 -25.12 9.78 -28.17
N GLU A 605 -25.76 8.79 -28.77
CA GLU A 605 -27.21 8.79 -28.99
C GLU A 605 -27.99 8.66 -27.69
N GLN A 606 -27.53 7.82 -26.76
CA GLN A 606 -28.12 7.71 -25.41
C GLN A 606 -27.99 9.03 -24.65
N TRP A 607 -26.82 9.68 -24.71
CA TRP A 607 -26.60 11.00 -24.11
C TRP A 607 -27.47 12.08 -24.76
N ALA A 608 -27.58 12.08 -26.09
CA ALA A 608 -28.43 13.02 -26.82
C ALA A 608 -29.92 12.82 -26.48
N ARG A 609 -30.37 11.56 -26.37
CA ARG A 609 -31.73 11.22 -25.90
C ARG A 609 -31.96 11.68 -24.47
N ALA A 610 -31.01 11.44 -23.57
CA ALA A 610 -31.09 11.91 -22.18
C ALA A 610 -31.15 13.44 -22.10
N ARG A 611 -30.32 14.16 -22.86
CA ARG A 611 -30.37 15.64 -22.95
C ARG A 611 -31.73 16.14 -23.45
N LYS A 612 -32.26 15.54 -24.52
CA LYS A 612 -33.58 15.90 -25.05
C LYS A 612 -34.69 15.66 -24.01
N ARG A 613 -34.61 14.56 -23.25
CA ARG A 613 -35.55 14.26 -22.17
C ARG A 613 -35.47 15.31 -21.05
N SER A 614 -34.26 15.60 -20.55
CA SER A 614 -34.06 16.62 -19.51
C SER A 614 -34.48 18.02 -19.96
N ALA A 615 -34.28 18.37 -21.24
CA ALA A 615 -34.76 19.63 -21.80
C ALA A 615 -36.30 19.70 -21.84
N ARG A 616 -36.99 18.61 -22.23
CA ARG A 616 -38.46 18.53 -22.19
C ARG A 616 -39.00 18.64 -20.77
N GLU A 617 -38.40 17.93 -19.82
CA GLU A 617 -38.77 17.99 -18.40
C GLU A 617 -38.56 19.39 -17.81
N ALA A 618 -37.47 20.08 -18.18
CA ALA A 618 -37.22 21.45 -17.75
C ALA A 618 -38.22 22.45 -18.35
N SER A 619 -38.61 22.29 -19.63
CA SER A 619 -39.64 23.13 -20.25
C SER A 619 -41.02 22.88 -19.66
N ALA A 620 -41.36 21.63 -19.32
CA ALA A 620 -42.62 21.27 -18.67
C ALA A 620 -42.73 21.76 -17.21
N ARG A 621 -41.61 22.02 -16.53
CA ARG A 621 -41.57 22.66 -15.20
C ARG A 621 -41.64 24.19 -15.25
N ARG A 622 -41.41 24.79 -16.42
CA ARG A 622 -41.48 26.25 -16.64
C ARG A 622 -42.84 26.72 -17.15
N ARG A 623 -43.63 25.80 -17.71
CA ARG A 623 -45.07 25.97 -17.95
C ARG A 623 -45.80 25.54 -16.69
#